data_AF-A0A8J7SMF0-F1
#
_entry.id   AF-A0A8J7SMF0-F1
#
_cell.length_a   1.000
_cell.length_b   1.000
_cell.length_c   1.000
_cell.angle_alpha   90.00
_cell.angle_beta   90.00
_cell.angle_gamma   90.00
#
_symmetry.space_group_name_H-M   'P 1'
#
loop_
_entity.id
_entity.type
_entity.pdbx_description
1 polymer ?
#
loop_
_entity_poly.entity_id
_entity_poly.type
_entity_poly.pdbx_seq_one_letter_code
_entity_poly.pdbx_strand_id
1 'polypeptide(L)' 'MNEQYRSNQVTNHLNTKNWLIVNRKQLKKAIAELAHEELIQPKLKKEEGTSYILYADDTNIYYEFDAQILILDHWCID' A
#
# COMPACT_ATOMS: atom_id res chain seq x y z
N MET A 1 15.31 -25.74 28.57
CA MET A 1 14.96 -25.26 27.22
C MET A 1 15.10 -23.75 27.24
N ASN A 2 16.18 -23.21 26.65
CA ASN A 2 16.66 -21.85 26.92
C ASN A 2 15.73 -20.76 26.35
N GLU A 3 15.48 -19.70 27.12
CA GLU A 3 14.69 -18.50 26.73
C GLU A 3 15.14 -17.90 25.39
N GLN A 4 16.42 -17.97 25.09
CA GLN A 4 17.01 -17.45 23.85
C GLN A 4 16.55 -18.20 22.58
N TYR A 5 16.18 -19.50 22.69
CA TYR A 5 15.58 -20.25 21.57
C TYR A 5 14.10 -19.90 21.37
N ARG A 6 13.37 -19.58 22.44
CA ARG A 6 11.97 -19.11 22.36
C ARG A 6 11.87 -17.72 21.75
N SER A 7 12.79 -16.83 22.10
CA SER A 7 12.83 -15.45 21.58
C SER A 7 12.99 -15.40 20.05
N ASN A 8 13.86 -16.24 19.48
CA ASN A 8 14.03 -16.32 18.03
C ASN A 8 12.76 -16.83 17.31
N GLN A 9 12.01 -17.77 17.89
CA GLN A 9 10.76 -18.24 17.28
C GLN A 9 9.69 -17.14 17.18
N VAL A 10 9.65 -16.21 18.14
CA VAL A 10 8.69 -15.09 18.13
C VAL A 10 8.97 -14.12 16.99
N THR A 11 10.24 -13.87 16.64
CA THR A 11 10.62 -12.89 15.61
C THR A 11 10.94 -13.51 14.25
N ASN A 12 11.00 -14.84 14.11
CA ASN A 12 11.32 -15.53 12.85
C ASN A 12 10.43 -15.12 11.65
N HIS A 13 9.20 -14.66 11.92
CA HIS A 13 8.30 -14.17 10.87
C HIS A 13 8.69 -12.78 10.33
N LEU A 14 9.50 -12.02 11.08
CA LEU A 14 10.07 -10.72 10.69
C LEU A 14 11.29 -10.91 9.79
N ASN A 15 11.08 -11.53 8.63
CA ASN A 15 12.09 -11.65 7.59
C ASN A 15 11.76 -10.71 6.42
N THR A 16 12.76 -10.38 5.61
CA THR A 16 12.65 -9.44 4.48
C THR A 16 11.51 -9.79 3.53
N LYS A 17 11.30 -11.08 3.24
CA LYS A 17 10.24 -11.54 2.33
C LYS A 17 8.86 -11.20 2.89
N ASN A 18 8.59 -11.55 4.14
CA ASN A 18 7.32 -11.24 4.79
C ASN A 18 7.13 -9.74 4.95
N TRP A 19 8.18 -9.03 5.37
CA TRP A 19 8.15 -7.59 5.58
C TRP A 19 7.79 -6.83 4.29
N LEU A 20 8.40 -7.21 3.16
CA LEU A 20 8.09 -6.61 1.86
C LEU A 20 6.63 -6.81 1.46
N ILE A 21 6.10 -8.03 1.64
CA ILE A 21 4.70 -8.36 1.31
C ILE A 21 3.74 -7.54 2.15
N VAL A 22 3.94 -7.50 3.47
CA VAL A 22 3.02 -6.79 4.37
C VAL A 22 3.09 -5.28 4.18
N ASN A 23 4.26 -4.70 3.90
CA ASN A 23 4.37 -3.27 3.61
C ASN A 23 3.64 -2.90 2.31
N ARG A 24 3.78 -3.70 1.25
CA ARG A 24 3.03 -3.46 0.00
C ARG A 24 1.52 -3.53 0.22
N LYS A 25 1.05 -4.52 0.99
CA LYS A 25 -0.37 -4.66 1.35
C LYS A 25 -0.87 -3.49 2.20
N GLN A 26 -0.07 -3.05 3.17
CA GLN A 26 -0.43 -1.94 4.04
C GLN A 26 -0.49 -0.63 3.26
N LEU A 27 0.48 -0.38 2.37
CA LEU A 27 0.50 0.80 1.51
C LEU A 27 -0.71 0.83 0.57
N LYS A 28 -1.01 -0.31 -0.07
CA LYS A 28 -2.21 -0.48 -0.90
C LYS A 28 -3.48 -0.09 -0.14
N LYS A 29 -3.66 -0.63 1.07
CA LYS A 29 -4.83 -0.32 1.91
C LYS A 29 -4.85 1.16 2.30
N ALA A 30 -3.72 1.69 2.76
CA ALA A 30 -3.63 3.09 3.17
C ALA A 30 -4.03 4.03 2.02
N ILE A 31 -3.51 3.80 0.81
CA ILE A 31 -3.88 4.61 -0.35
C ILE A 31 -5.37 4.48 -0.66
N ALA A 32 -5.91 3.25 -0.68
CA ALA A 32 -7.31 3.02 -0.99
C ALA A 32 -8.27 3.72 -0.01
N GLU A 33 -8.05 3.57 1.29
CA GLU A 33 -8.93 4.14 2.32
C GLU A 33 -8.76 5.67 2.41
N LEU A 34 -7.53 6.19 2.33
CA LEU A 34 -7.32 7.64 2.36
C LEU A 34 -7.88 8.33 1.10
N ALA A 35 -7.86 7.66 -0.05
CA ALA A 35 -8.48 8.18 -1.27
C ALA A 35 -10.02 8.14 -1.18
N HIS A 36 -10.58 7.07 -0.62
CA HIS A 36 -12.01 6.95 -0.32
C HIS A 36 -12.51 8.05 0.64
N GLU A 37 -11.71 8.40 1.64
CA GLU A 37 -12.00 9.49 2.59
C GLU A 37 -11.65 10.90 2.04
N GLU A 38 -11.28 10.99 0.75
CA GLU A 38 -10.85 12.23 0.06
C GLU A 38 -9.64 12.94 0.70
N LEU A 39 -8.90 12.27 1.59
CA LEU A 39 -7.70 12.81 2.25
C LEU A 39 -6.51 12.92 1.29
N ILE A 40 -6.47 12.06 0.27
CA ILE A 40 -5.51 12.12 -0.84
C ILE A 40 -6.25 11.97 -2.17
N GLN A 41 -5.64 12.48 -3.24
CA GLN A 41 -6.28 12.50 -4.56
C GLN A 41 -5.34 11.93 -5.62
N PRO A 42 -5.31 10.60 -5.82
CA PRO A 42 -4.60 9.99 -6.93
C PRO A 42 -5.12 10.51 -8.26
N LYS A 43 -4.22 10.78 -9.20
CA LYS A 43 -4.55 11.31 -10.53
C LYS A 43 -4.44 10.21 -11.57
N LEU A 44 -5.36 10.15 -12.51
CA LEU A 44 -5.19 9.29 -13.68
C LEU A 44 -3.94 9.71 -14.46
N LYS A 45 -3.13 8.74 -14.86
CA LYS A 45 -1.88 8.97 -15.63
C LYS A 45 -2.16 9.35 -17.09
N LYS A 46 -3.35 9.04 -17.59
CA LYS A 46 -3.89 9.37 -18.92
C LYS A 46 -5.37 9.72 -18.78
N GLU A 47 -5.98 10.36 -19.76
CA GLU A 47 -7.39 10.75 -19.70
C GLU A 47 -8.35 9.57 -19.47
N GLU A 48 -7.93 8.35 -19.84
CA GLU A 48 -8.69 7.12 -19.66
C GLU A 48 -7.80 5.97 -19.19
N GLY A 49 -8.39 5.00 -18.48
CA GLY A 49 -7.77 3.76 -18.06
C GLY A 49 -7.83 3.52 -16.55
N THR A 50 -6.99 2.62 -16.08
CA THR A 50 -6.93 2.20 -14.67
C THR A 50 -5.64 2.62 -13.98
N SER A 51 -4.74 3.34 -14.66
CA SER A 51 -3.41 3.67 -14.15
C SER A 51 -3.41 5.03 -13.47
N TYR A 52 -3.03 5.06 -12.20
CA TYR A 52 -3.01 6.24 -11.34
C TYR A 52 -1.61 6.58 -10.87
N ILE A 53 -1.40 7.87 -10.58
CA ILE A 53 -0.22 8.41 -9.93
C ILE A 53 -0.62 9.23 -8.70
N LEU A 54 0.07 9.00 -7.59
CA LEU A 54 -0.06 9.78 -6.35
C LEU A 54 1.29 10.43 -6.05
N TYR A 55 1.31 11.76 -5.99
CA TYR A 55 2.48 12.52 -5.57
C TYR A 55 2.49 12.69 -4.06
N ALA A 56 3.63 12.41 -3.43
CA ALA A 56 3.83 12.73 -2.02
C ALA A 56 4.19 14.21 -1.84
N ASP A 57 4.27 14.67 -0.59
CA ASP A 57 4.73 16.02 -0.27
C ASP A 57 6.18 16.26 -0.71
N ASP A 58 7.01 15.22 -0.69
CA ASP A 58 8.33 15.24 -1.33
C ASP A 58 8.16 15.03 -2.84
N THR A 59 8.58 16.04 -3.62
CA THR A 59 8.46 16.06 -5.07
C THR A 59 9.23 14.95 -5.78
N ASN A 60 10.16 14.28 -5.11
CA ASN A 60 10.92 13.16 -5.66
C ASN A 60 10.25 11.80 -5.45
N ILE A 61 9.15 11.74 -4.70
CA ILE A 61 8.46 10.51 -4.35
C ILE A 61 7.07 10.52 -4.99
N TYR A 62 6.81 9.49 -5.79
CA TYR A 62 5.49 9.23 -6.35
C TYR A 62 5.20 7.73 -6.31
N TYR A 63 3.91 7.41 -6.26
CA TYR A 63 3.40 6.04 -6.32
C TYR A 63 2.61 5.85 -7.60
N GLU A 64 2.91 4.79 -8.34
CA GLU A 64 2.13 4.36 -9.49
C GLU A 64 1.46 3.03 -9.18
N PHE A 65 0.18 2.93 -9.54
CA PHE A 65 -0.61 1.72 -9.33
C PHE A 65 -1.78 1.67 -10.31
N ASP A 66 -2.28 0.47 -10.54
CA ASP A 66 -3.55 0.26 -11.22
C ASP A 66 -4.69 0.15 -10.20
N ALA A 67 -5.84 0.74 -10.51
CA ALA A 67 -7.03 0.69 -9.68
C ALA A 67 -8.34 0.73 -10.48
N GLN A 68 -9.39 0.20 -9.89
CA GLN A 68 -10.77 0.40 -10.31
C GLN A 68 -11.55 1.04 -9.16
N ILE A 69 -12.26 2.13 -9.46
CA ILE A 69 -13.18 2.75 -8.49
C ILE A 69 -14.52 2.02 -8.61
N LEU A 70 -14.93 1.36 -7.52
CA LEU A 70 -16.16 0.59 -7.43
C LEU A 70 -17.27 1.41 -6.76
N ILE A 71 -18.40 0.74 -6.47
CA ILE A 71 -19.50 1.35 -5.71
C ILE A 71 -19.01 1.90 -4.37
N LEU A 72 -19.70 2.92 -3.86
CA LEU A 72 -19.34 3.61 -2.61
C LEU A 72 -17.93 4.21 -2.63
N ASP A 73 -17.46 4.62 -3.82
CA ASP A 73 -16.12 5.17 -4.02
C ASP A 73 -14.99 4.26 -3.47
N HIS A 74 -15.17 2.95 -3.63
CA HIS A 74 -14.18 1.99 -3.15
C HIS A 74 -13.02 1.85 -4.14
N TRP A 75 -11.82 2.23 -3.71
CA TRP A 75 -10.59 2.11 -4.49
C TRP A 75 -10.03 0.68 -4.46
N CYS A 76 -10.35 -0.13 -5.49
CA CYS A 76 -9.79 -1.46 -5.67
C CYS A 76 -8.46 -1.38 -6.43
N ILE A 77 -7.36 -1.25 -5.69
CA ILE A 77 -5.98 -1.19 -6.21
C ILE A 77 -5.47 -2.63 -6.51
N ASP A 78 -4.48 -2.82 -7.39
CA ASP A 78 -3.72 -4.09 -7.60
C ASP A 78 -2.60 -4.32 -6.56
#